data_AF-A0A2P6PXQ5-F1
#
_entry.id   AF-A0A2P6PXQ5-F1
#
_cell.length_a   1.000
_cell.length_b   1.000
_cell.length_c   1.000
_cell.angle_alpha   90.00
_cell.angle_beta   90.00
_cell.angle_gamma   90.00
#
_symmetry.space_group_name_H-M   'P 1'
#
loop_
_entity.id
_entity.type
_entity.pdbx_description
1 polymer ?
#
loop_
_entity_poly.entity_id
_entity_poly.type
_entity_poly.pdbx_seq_one_letter_code
_entity_poly.pdbx_strand_id
1 'polypeptide(L)' 'MELKITNNCICSQLSVKLSCDGFQTVEEIDPTILSKSGSLCLVNSGEPIYGHSNFSFTYAWSNSFPFKTLLSQVACS' A
#
# COMPACT_ATOMS: atom_id res chain seq x y z
N MET A 1 6.86 -5.90 -11.46
CA MET A 1 7.52 -4.81 -10.70
C MET A 1 7.23 -4.99 -9.22
N GLU A 2 8.07 -4.44 -8.34
CA GLU A 2 7.89 -4.52 -6.89
C GLU A 2 7.65 -3.12 -6.33
N LEU A 3 6.68 -3.01 -5.41
CA LEU A 3 6.51 -1.83 -4.56
C LEU A 3 6.85 -2.19 -3.12
N LYS A 4 7.63 -1.32 -2.47
CA LYS A 4 8.01 -1.44 -1.07
C LYS A 4 7.57 -0.21 -0.29
N ILE A 5 6.78 -0.42 0.75
CA ILE A 5 6.35 0.56 1.73
C ILE A 5 7.19 0.34 2.98
N THR A 6 7.94 1.35 3.39
CA THR A 6 8.75 1.31 4.60
C THR A 6 8.14 2.22 5.65
N ASN A 7 7.75 1.64 6.79
CA ASN A 7 7.33 2.42 7.95
C ASN A 7 8.58 2.78 8.78
N ASN A 8 9.10 3.99 8.58
CA ASN A 8 10.24 4.50 9.35
C ASN A 8 9.85 5.05 10.74
N CYS A 9 8.55 5.03 11.09
CA CYS A 9 8.08 5.43 12.40
C CYS A 9 8.28 4.30 13.41
N ILE A 10 8.44 4.65 14.70
CA ILE A 10 8.41 3.69 15.81
C ILE A 10 6.98 3.11 15.97
N CYS A 11 5.97 3.92 15.64
CA CYS A 11 4.57 3.55 15.77
C CYS A 11 4.06 2.78 14.55
N SER A 12 3.01 2.00 14.76
CA SER A 12 2.33 1.30 13.66
C SER A 12 1.53 2.29 12.82
N GLN A 13 1.52 2.07 11.50
CA GLN A 13 0.67 2.82 10.56
C GLN A 13 -0.53 1.93 10.17
N LEU A 14 -1.73 2.36 10.53
CA LEU A 14 -3.00 1.70 10.23
C LEU A 14 -3.67 2.35 9.02
N SER A 15 -4.58 1.59 8.38
CA SER A 15 -5.46 2.12 7.32
C SER A 15 -4.70 2.91 6.25
N VAL A 16 -3.54 2.39 5.82
CA VAL A 16 -2.70 3.05 4.82
C VAL A 16 -3.42 3.02 3.47
N LYS A 17 -3.71 4.21 2.94
CA LYS A 17 -4.39 4.41 1.65
C LYS A 17 -3.47 5.11 0.68
N LEU A 18 -3.33 4.54 -0.51
CA LEU A 18 -2.56 5.09 -1.61
C LEU A 18 -3.49 5.61 -2.70
N SER A 19 -3.07 6.67 -3.39
CA SER A 19 -3.65 7.06 -4.67
C SER A 19 -3.16 6.07 -5.71
N CYS A 20 -4.10 5.44 -6.38
CA CYS A 20 -3.87 4.48 -7.46
C CYS A 20 -4.75 4.81 -8.68
N ASP A 21 -4.98 6.10 -8.89
CA ASP A 21 -5.67 6.61 -10.08
C ASP A 21 -4.87 6.28 -11.34
N GLY A 22 -5.50 5.59 -12.29
CA GLY A 22 -4.81 5.07 -13.46
C GLY A 22 -3.87 3.87 -13.19
N PHE A 23 -3.76 3.36 -11.96
CA PHE A 23 -3.01 2.13 -11.70
C PHE A 23 -3.72 0.93 -12.34
N GLN A 24 -2.97 0.16 -13.12
CA GLN A 24 -3.44 -1.08 -13.73
C GLN A 24 -2.40 -2.18 -13.55
N THR A 25 -2.86 -3.42 -13.51
CA THR A 25 -1.99 -4.58 -13.48
C THR A 25 -2.61 -5.71 -14.29
N VAL A 26 -1.77 -6.48 -14.97
CA VAL A 26 -2.17 -7.61 -15.82
C VAL A 26 -2.50 -8.84 -14.97
N GLU A 27 -1.79 -9.02 -13.87
CA GLU A 27 -2.01 -10.11 -12.91
C GLU A 27 -2.84 -9.59 -11.75
N GLU A 28 -3.85 -10.36 -11.33
CA GLU A 28 -4.66 -10.01 -10.18
C GLU A 28 -3.79 -9.98 -8.92
N ILE A 29 -3.92 -8.90 -8.14
CA ILE A 29 -3.28 -8.80 -6.83
C ILE A 29 -4.31 -9.25 -5.80
N ASP A 30 -3.88 -10.04 -4.83
CA ASP A 30 -4.73 -10.46 -3.72
C ASP A 30 -5.33 -9.22 -3.03
N PRO A 31 -6.66 -9.13 -2.88
CA PRO A 31 -7.32 -7.97 -2.27
C PRO A 31 -6.90 -7.78 -0.81
N THR A 32 -6.36 -8.80 -0.15
CA THR A 32 -5.80 -8.68 1.21
C THR A 32 -4.51 -7.87 1.23
N ILE A 33 -3.75 -7.87 0.13
CA ILE A 33 -2.51 -7.13 -0.06
C ILE A 33 -2.79 -5.70 -0.53
N LEU A 34 -3.59 -5.56 -1.59
CA LEU A 34 -3.96 -4.28 -2.18
C LEU A 34 -5.39 -4.33 -2.72
N SER A 35 -6.32 -3.68 -2.03
CA SER A 35 -7.70 -3.56 -2.48
C SER A 35 -7.93 -2.21 -3.17
N LYS A 36 -8.32 -2.22 -4.45
CA LYS A 36 -8.62 -1.01 -5.23
C LYS A 36 -10.11 -0.67 -5.17
N SER A 37 -10.43 0.56 -4.81
CA SER A 37 -11.77 1.15 -4.80
C SER A 37 -11.73 2.49 -5.56
N GLY A 38 -12.06 2.45 -6.85
CA GLY A 38 -11.95 3.62 -7.73
C GLY A 38 -10.49 4.07 -7.89
N SER A 39 -10.20 5.32 -7.50
CA SER A 39 -8.84 5.91 -7.53
C SER A 39 -8.04 5.66 -6.25
N LEU A 40 -8.61 4.96 -5.27
CA LEU A 40 -8.00 4.72 -3.96
C LEU A 40 -7.66 3.25 -3.78
N CYS A 41 -6.47 2.97 -3.26
CA CYS A 41 -6.04 1.62 -2.92
C CYS A 41 -5.78 1.51 -1.42
N LEU A 42 -6.40 0.52 -0.78
CA LEU A 42 -6.17 0.16 0.61
C LEU A 42 -5.07 -0.90 0.66
N VAL A 43 -4.06 -0.64 1.48
CA VAL A 43 -2.91 -1.53 1.66
C VAL A 43 -3.16 -2.47 2.83
N ASN A 44 -2.75 -3.73 2.70
CA ASN A 44 -2.74 -4.72 3.77
C ASN A 44 -4.11 -4.87 4.46
N SER A 45 -5.22 -4.76 3.70
CA SER A 45 -6.59 -4.74 4.25
C SER A 45 -6.86 -3.69 5.35
N GLY A 46 -6.00 -2.68 5.47
CA GLY A 46 -6.03 -1.70 6.56
C GLY A 46 -5.36 -2.15 7.86
N GLU A 47 -4.82 -3.37 7.92
CA GLU A 47 -4.03 -3.90 9.04
C GLU A 47 -2.74 -3.10 9.25
N PRO A 48 -2.20 -3.10 10.48
CA PRO A 48 -1.02 -2.31 10.83
C PRO A 48 0.22 -2.71 10.03
N ILE A 49 0.87 -1.71 9.45
CA ILE A 49 2.29 -1.80 9.10
C ILE A 49 3.07 -1.40 10.35
N TYR A 50 3.65 -2.38 11.03
CA TYR A 50 4.39 -2.18 12.28
C TYR A 50 5.56 -1.20 12.11
N GLY A 51 5.94 -0.56 13.22
CA GLY A 51 7.09 0.33 13.24
C GLY A 51 8.37 -0.36 12.77
N HIS A 52 9.20 0.37 12.03
CA HIS A 52 10.45 -0.13 11.43
C HIS A 52 10.29 -1.39 10.55
N SER A 53 9.08 -1.68 10.09
CA SER A 53 8.81 -2.82 9.21
C SER A 53 8.63 -2.39 7.76
N ASN A 54 8.75 -3.36 6.86
CA ASN A 54 8.51 -3.18 5.44
C ASN A 54 7.31 -4.02 5.03
N PHE A 55 6.47 -3.44 4.16
CA PHE A 55 5.41 -4.13 3.46
C PHE A 55 5.71 -4.04 1.97
N SER A 56 5.80 -5.17 1.27
CA SER A 56 6.04 -5.17 -0.18
C SER A 56 5.10 -6.12 -0.90
N PHE A 57 4.83 -5.79 -2.15
CA PHE A 57 4.09 -6.64 -3.06
C PHE A 57 4.52 -6.41 -4.50
N THR A 58 4.27 -7.41 -5.33
CA THR A 58 4.55 -7.36 -6.76
C THR A 58 3.30 -7.09 -7.58
N TYR A 59 3.47 -6.42 -8.71
CA TYR A 59 2.42 -6.18 -9.68
C TYR A 59 2.96 -6.34 -11.11
N ALA A 60 2.14 -6.88 -12.00
CA ALA A 60 2.48 -7.04 -13.41
C ALA A 60 2.05 -5.81 -14.19
N TRP A 61 2.98 -4.89 -14.46
CA TRP A 61 2.77 -3.75 -15.36
C TRP A 61 4.08 -3.39 -16.07
N SER A 62 3.98 -2.71 -17.21
CA SER A 62 5.10 -2.37 -18.08
C SER A 62 5.98 -1.27 -17.51
N ASN A 63 5.42 -0.33 -16.74
CA ASN A 63 6.11 0.81 -16.16
C ASN A 63 5.89 0.90 -14.64
N SER A 64 6.85 1.54 -13.95
CA SER A 64 6.71 1.80 -12.52
C SER A 64 5.60 2.82 -12.30
N PHE A 65 4.68 2.50 -11.39
CA PHE A 65 3.60 3.41 -11.05
C PHE A 65 3.97 4.27 -9.84
N PRO A 66 3.86 5.61 -9.93
CA PRO A 66 4.18 6.51 -8.83
C PRO A 66 3.03 6.58 -7.81
N PHE A 67 2.92 5.55 -6.97
CA PHE A 67 1.97 5.57 -5.86
C PHE A 67 2.21 6.75 -4.93
N LYS A 68 1.13 7.42 -4.52
CA LYS A 68 1.18 8.53 -3.55
C LYS A 68 0.41 8.16 -2.31
N THR A 69 0.98 8.36 -1.12
CA THR A 69 0.25 8.19 0.13
C THR A 69 -0.83 9.26 0.25
N LEU A 70 -2.08 8.84 0.44
CA LEU A 70 -3.21 9.74 0.68
C LEU A 70 -3.50 9.87 2.18
N LEU A 71 -3.49 8.74 2.88
CA LEU A 71 -3.82 8.69 4.30
C LEU A 71 -3.04 7.56 4.98
N SER A 72 -2.59 7.83 6.19
CA SER A 72 -2.14 6.81 7.15
C SER A 72 -2.54 7.25 8.54
N GLN A 73 -2.95 6.30 9.38
CA GLN A 73 -3.32 6.57 10.77
C GLN A 73 -2.20 6.07 11.67
N VAL A 74 -1.62 6.97 12.46
CA VAL A 74 -0.57 6.60 13.42
C VAL A 74 -1.20 5.98 14.66
N ALA A 75 -0.74 4.80 15.05
CA ALA A 75 -1.10 4.13 16.30
C ALA A 75 0.14 3.91 17.15
N CYS A 76 0.27 4.71 18.22
CA CYS A 76 1.33 4.64 19.22
C CYS A 76 0.75 4.16 20.56
N SER A 77 1.47 3.28 21.25
CA SER A 77 1.13 2.76 22.58
C SER A 77 2.32 2.85 23.51
#